data_AF-Q5C2G9-F1
#
_entry.id   AF-Q5C2G9-F1
#
_cell.length_a   1.000
_cell.length_b   1.000
_cell.length_c   1.000
_cell.angle_alpha   90.00
_cell.angle_beta   90.00
_cell.angle_gamma   90.00
#
_symmetry.space_group_name_H-M   'P 1'
#
loop_
_entity.id
_entity.type
_entity.pdbx_description
1 polymer ?
#
loop_
_entity_poly.entity_id
_entity_poly.type
_entity_poly.pdbx_seq_one_letter_code
_entity_poly.pdbx_strand_id
1 'polypeptide(L)'
;RAVGSESVLSEQQLSLVKEARELRHQASTLSSQFPQLVFDYTDPEPNFDKRRVLGPVAKLFRVKDLKYAVALEVIAANKLQNIVVDTEVTAKILLERGQIRRRVTMLPLTQIRGNPIPDGIIKKVESLVGSVNAVTALSLIEYDDMLKPVMEYVFGNVLICPDMETAKRVAFYPGIEKKTVTLEGDVFDPQGTLSGGSRGTASDSLLSRIFKWRDVNAAAQGLKRCYSWRANVKAA
;
A
#
# COMPACT_ATOMS: atom_id res chain seq x y z
N ARG A 1 -30.16 -42.60 -8.95
CA ARG A 1 -28.72 -42.21 -8.96
C ARG A 1 -28.46 -40.71 -8.71
N ALA A 2 -29.48 -39.89 -8.35
CA ALA A 2 -29.31 -38.43 -8.14
C ALA A 2 -29.05 -37.98 -6.68
N VAL A 3 -29.33 -38.82 -5.68
CA VAL A 3 -29.21 -38.46 -4.26
C VAL A 3 -27.75 -38.25 -3.81
N GLY A 4 -26.80 -38.96 -4.44
CA GLY A 4 -25.38 -38.87 -4.10
C GLY A 4 -24.69 -37.59 -4.59
N SER A 5 -25.22 -36.88 -5.58
CA SER A 5 -24.64 -35.60 -6.01
C SER A 5 -25.07 -34.45 -5.09
N GLU A 6 -26.27 -34.52 -4.52
CA GLU A 6 -26.84 -33.43 -3.73
C GLU A 6 -26.24 -33.35 -2.31
N SER A 7 -25.96 -34.51 -1.69
CA SER A 7 -25.24 -34.58 -0.41
C SER A 7 -23.80 -34.08 -0.52
N VAL A 8 -23.08 -34.49 -1.58
CA VAL A 8 -21.70 -34.05 -1.85
C VAL A 8 -21.63 -32.54 -2.11
N LEU A 9 -22.59 -31.98 -2.84
CA LEU A 9 -22.70 -30.53 -3.07
C LEU A 9 -23.00 -29.76 -1.76
N SER A 10 -23.77 -30.34 -0.85
CA SER A 10 -24.08 -29.74 0.46
C SER A 10 -22.86 -29.74 1.39
N GLU A 11 -22.12 -30.84 1.44
CA GLU A 11 -20.86 -30.95 2.20
C GLU A 11 -19.80 -29.98 1.70
N GLN A 12 -19.64 -29.85 0.38
CA GLN A 12 -18.74 -28.87 -0.23
C GLN A 12 -19.15 -27.43 0.06
N GLN A 13 -20.45 -27.14 0.12
CA GLN A 13 -20.94 -25.80 0.46
C GLN A 13 -20.65 -25.47 1.92
N LEU A 14 -20.83 -26.43 2.83
CA LEU A 14 -20.51 -26.28 4.25
C LEU A 14 -19.01 -26.08 4.49
N SER A 15 -18.14 -26.82 3.78
CA SER A 15 -16.70 -26.66 3.90
C SER A 15 -16.21 -25.28 3.43
N LEU A 16 -16.73 -24.78 2.30
CA LEU A 16 -16.41 -23.43 1.79
C LEU A 16 -16.85 -22.32 2.75
N VAL A 17 -18.01 -22.48 3.40
CA VAL A 17 -18.48 -21.50 4.40
C VAL A 17 -17.60 -21.51 5.64
N LYS A 18 -17.15 -22.70 6.09
CA LYS A 18 -16.22 -22.84 7.22
C LYS A 18 -14.87 -22.19 6.91
N GLU A 19 -14.31 -22.49 5.74
CA GLU A 19 -13.04 -21.91 5.27
C GLU A 19 -13.14 -20.38 5.13
N ALA A 20 -14.23 -19.86 4.56
CA ALA A 20 -14.44 -18.41 4.45
C ALA A 20 -14.54 -17.72 5.82
N ARG A 21 -15.13 -18.38 6.82
CA ARG A 21 -15.18 -17.87 8.20
C ARG A 21 -13.80 -17.84 8.83
N GLU A 22 -13.02 -18.90 8.65
CA GLU A 22 -11.66 -19.01 9.19
C GLU A 22 -10.72 -17.97 8.58
N LEU A 23 -10.70 -17.81 7.25
CA LEU A 23 -9.92 -16.78 6.58
C LEU A 23 -10.36 -15.37 6.98
N ARG A 24 -11.66 -15.13 7.19
CA ARG A 24 -12.14 -13.84 7.71
C ARG A 24 -11.63 -13.58 9.13
N HIS A 25 -11.63 -14.60 9.99
CA HIS A 25 -11.08 -14.48 11.34
C HIS A 25 -9.58 -14.16 11.27
N GLN A 26 -8.80 -14.89 10.46
CA GLN A 26 -7.38 -14.62 10.24
C GLN A 26 -7.13 -13.21 9.71
N ALA A 27 -7.91 -12.74 8.72
CA ALA A 27 -7.83 -11.38 8.21
C ALA A 27 -8.15 -10.34 9.30
N SER A 28 -9.12 -10.62 10.18
CA SER A 28 -9.43 -9.74 11.31
C SER A 28 -8.28 -9.67 12.31
N THR A 29 -7.69 -10.81 12.66
CA THR A 29 -6.52 -10.90 13.57
C THR A 29 -5.29 -10.20 13.00
N LEU A 30 -5.05 -10.32 11.69
CA LEU A 30 -3.98 -9.58 11.05
C LEU A 30 -4.30 -8.08 11.00
N SER A 31 -5.56 -7.70 10.74
CA SER A 31 -5.97 -6.29 10.69
C SER A 31 -5.81 -5.56 12.02
N SER A 32 -6.00 -6.24 13.15
CA SER A 32 -5.83 -5.62 14.48
C SER A 32 -4.38 -5.24 14.78
N GLN A 33 -3.41 -5.77 14.01
CA GLN A 33 -2.00 -5.47 14.17
C GLN A 33 -1.58 -4.10 13.61
N PHE A 34 -2.45 -3.45 12.82
CA PHE A 34 -2.18 -2.15 12.23
C PHE A 34 -3.38 -1.20 12.40
N PRO A 35 -3.74 -0.83 13.65
CA PRO A 35 -4.86 0.09 13.93
C PRO A 35 -4.70 1.45 13.22
N GLN A 36 -3.46 1.88 12.98
CA GLN A 36 -3.14 3.11 12.24
C GLN A 36 -3.60 3.10 10.76
N LEU A 37 -3.93 1.94 10.21
CA LEU A 37 -4.47 1.78 8.85
C LEU A 37 -5.99 1.50 8.84
N VAL A 38 -6.66 1.64 9.97
CA VAL A 38 -8.11 1.71 10.03
C VAL A 38 -8.51 3.17 9.86
N PHE A 39 -9.46 3.42 8.95
CA PHE A 39 -10.00 4.74 8.70
C PHE A 39 -11.51 4.70 8.92
N ASP A 40 -11.89 4.97 10.17
CA ASP A 40 -13.28 5.05 10.58
C ASP A 40 -13.79 6.49 10.45
N TYR A 41 -14.95 6.63 9.82
CA TYR A 41 -15.67 7.88 9.68
C TYR A 41 -17.17 7.62 9.69
N THR A 42 -17.94 8.61 10.14
CA THR A 42 -19.39 8.64 9.98
C THR A 42 -19.72 9.20 8.60
N ASP A 43 -20.75 8.66 7.95
CA ASP A 43 -21.19 9.14 6.65
C ASP A 43 -21.49 10.66 6.74
N PRO A 44 -20.75 11.52 6.01
CA PRO A 44 -20.79 12.98 6.19
C PRO A 44 -22.08 13.62 5.63
N GLU A 45 -22.83 12.86 4.84
CA GLU A 45 -24.08 13.24 4.19
C GLU A 45 -24.98 12.01 3.95
N PRO A 46 -26.31 12.19 3.82
CA PRO A 46 -27.22 11.10 3.45
C PRO A 46 -26.82 10.48 2.11
N ASN A 47 -26.90 9.15 1.99
CA ASN A 47 -26.54 8.39 0.78
C ASN A 47 -25.09 8.61 0.30
N PHE A 48 -24.16 8.91 1.21
CA PHE A 48 -22.74 9.06 0.87
C PHE A 48 -22.18 7.79 0.20
N ASP A 49 -21.62 7.96 -1.00
CA ASP A 49 -20.94 6.86 -1.70
C ASP A 49 -19.57 6.57 -1.07
N LYS A 50 -19.47 5.47 -0.35
CA LYS A 50 -18.24 5.02 0.33
C LYS A 50 -17.09 4.73 -0.64
N ARG A 51 -17.37 4.50 -1.93
CA ARG A 51 -16.35 4.26 -2.97
C ARG A 51 -15.50 5.51 -3.24
N ARG A 52 -15.99 6.69 -2.88
CA ARG A 52 -15.25 7.96 -2.93
C ARG A 52 -14.03 7.96 -1.98
N VAL A 53 -14.00 7.05 -1.01
CA VAL A 53 -12.87 6.83 -0.09
C VAL A 53 -12.15 5.55 -0.48
N LEU A 54 -10.99 5.68 -1.15
CA LEU A 54 -10.17 4.55 -1.56
C LEU A 54 -9.43 3.93 -0.35
N GLY A 55 -9.10 4.77 0.64
CA GLY A 55 -8.53 4.34 1.92
C GLY A 55 -7.03 4.60 2.04
N PRO A 56 -6.36 3.99 3.03
CA PRO A 56 -4.95 4.25 3.33
C PRO A 56 -4.02 3.83 2.18
N VAL A 57 -3.01 4.66 1.88
CA VAL A 57 -1.99 4.39 0.83
C VAL A 57 -1.40 2.99 0.96
N ALA A 58 -1.11 2.52 2.18
CA ALA A 58 -0.50 1.21 2.42
C ALA A 58 -1.30 0.02 1.85
N LYS A 59 -2.61 0.19 1.64
CA LYS A 59 -3.50 -0.86 1.08
C LYS A 59 -3.63 -0.77 -0.44
N LEU A 60 -3.07 0.25 -1.08
CA LEU A 60 -3.32 0.62 -2.47
C LEU A 60 -2.16 0.30 -3.44
N PHE A 61 -1.09 -0.34 -2.97
CA PHE A 61 0.00 -0.83 -3.83
C PHE A 61 0.48 -2.23 -3.42
N ARG A 62 1.34 -2.85 -4.23
CA ARG A 62 2.13 -4.04 -3.90
C ARG A 62 3.61 -3.71 -4.04
N VAL A 63 4.46 -4.37 -3.26
CA VAL A 63 5.90 -4.40 -3.52
C VAL A 63 6.19 -5.57 -4.46
N LYS A 64 6.96 -5.32 -5.52
CA LYS A 64 7.34 -6.35 -6.52
C LYS A 64 8.27 -7.41 -5.93
N ASP A 65 9.21 -6.99 -5.08
CA ASP A 65 10.19 -7.85 -4.42
C ASP A 65 10.36 -7.43 -2.95
N LEU A 66 10.06 -8.35 -2.03
CA LEU A 66 10.04 -8.10 -0.58
C LEU A 66 11.40 -7.67 -0.01
N LYS A 67 12.52 -7.87 -0.72
CA LYS A 67 13.81 -7.34 -0.27
C LYS A 67 13.84 -5.82 -0.18
N TYR A 68 12.96 -5.13 -0.91
CA TYR A 68 12.81 -3.67 -0.86
C TYR A 68 11.76 -3.20 0.16
N ALA A 69 11.09 -4.10 0.88
CA ALA A 69 10.00 -3.75 1.78
C ALA A 69 10.43 -2.75 2.86
N VAL A 70 11.59 -2.95 3.48
CA VAL A 70 12.13 -2.03 4.51
C VAL A 70 12.38 -0.65 3.91
N ALA A 71 13.10 -0.57 2.79
CA ALA A 71 13.39 0.70 2.12
C ALA A 71 12.10 1.44 1.73
N LEU A 72 11.13 0.75 1.12
CA LEU A 72 9.86 1.35 0.70
C LEU A 72 9.00 1.80 1.88
N GLU A 73 9.02 1.06 2.99
CA GLU A 73 8.36 1.45 4.23
C GLU A 73 8.97 2.74 4.81
N VAL A 74 10.30 2.84 4.81
CA VAL A 74 11.02 4.04 5.24
C VAL A 74 10.73 5.23 4.34
N ILE A 75 10.69 5.03 3.03
CA ILE A 75 10.39 6.09 2.06
C ILE A 75 8.98 6.64 2.25
N ALA A 76 8.00 5.74 2.39
CA ALA A 76 6.62 6.14 2.57
C ALA A 76 6.38 6.72 3.97
N ALA A 77 7.04 6.17 5.01
CA ALA A 77 6.90 6.59 6.40
C ALA A 77 5.43 6.81 6.79
N ASN A 78 5.11 7.97 7.36
CA ASN A 78 3.74 8.32 7.75
C ASN A 78 2.77 8.46 6.56
N LYS A 79 3.27 8.62 5.32
CA LYS A 79 2.41 8.70 4.13
C LYS A 79 1.65 7.40 3.89
N LEU A 80 2.11 6.26 4.44
CA LEU A 80 1.38 4.98 4.41
C LEU A 80 -0.03 5.07 5.02
N GLN A 81 -0.22 5.98 5.99
CA GLN A 81 -1.48 6.17 6.70
C GLN A 81 -2.37 7.23 6.06
N ASN A 82 -1.85 7.98 5.08
CA ASN A 82 -2.64 9.00 4.38
C ASN A 82 -3.80 8.34 3.63
N ILE A 83 -4.94 9.03 3.60
CA ILE A 83 -6.18 8.50 3.04
C ILE A 83 -6.37 9.04 1.62
N VAL A 84 -6.42 8.16 0.64
CA VAL A 84 -6.73 8.53 -0.75
C VAL A 84 -8.23 8.65 -0.92
N VAL A 85 -8.66 9.75 -1.53
CA VAL A 85 -10.06 10.05 -1.86
C VAL A 85 -10.16 10.52 -3.31
N ASP A 86 -11.33 10.38 -3.90
CA ASP A 86 -11.60 10.78 -5.30
C ASP A 86 -11.33 12.28 -5.54
N THR A 87 -11.84 13.17 -4.68
CA THR A 87 -11.85 14.63 -4.89
C THR A 87 -11.59 15.40 -3.60
N GLU A 88 -11.21 16.67 -3.74
CA GLU A 88 -11.03 17.61 -2.63
C GLU A 88 -12.35 17.90 -1.91
N VAL A 89 -13.47 17.80 -2.65
CA VAL A 89 -14.81 18.02 -2.10
C VAL A 89 -15.10 16.91 -1.09
N THR A 90 -14.83 15.66 -1.47
CA THR A 90 -14.92 14.50 -0.56
C THR A 90 -14.01 14.65 0.65
N ALA A 91 -12.77 15.09 0.43
CA ALA A 91 -11.83 15.33 1.53
C ALA A 91 -12.39 16.36 2.54
N LYS A 92 -12.90 17.47 2.03
CA LYS A 92 -13.46 18.56 2.84
C LYS A 92 -14.65 18.07 3.67
N ILE A 93 -15.65 17.43 3.06
CA ILE A 93 -16.85 16.99 3.78
C ILE A 93 -16.52 15.92 4.84
N LEU A 94 -15.55 15.04 4.59
CA LEU A 94 -15.10 14.05 5.57
C LEU A 94 -14.37 14.70 6.74
N LEU A 95 -13.52 15.70 6.49
CA LEU A 95 -12.83 16.44 7.54
C LEU A 95 -13.80 17.26 8.40
N GLU A 96 -14.84 17.85 7.80
CA GLU A 96 -15.82 18.68 8.51
C GLU A 96 -16.89 17.85 9.25
N ARG A 97 -17.36 16.75 8.65
CA ARG A 97 -18.56 16.03 9.11
C ARG A 97 -18.34 14.54 9.38
N GLY A 98 -17.19 13.99 9.00
CA GLY A 98 -16.89 12.57 9.13
C GLY A 98 -16.58 12.07 10.54
N GLN A 99 -16.60 12.94 11.56
CA GLN A 99 -16.35 12.58 12.97
C GLN A 99 -15.04 11.78 13.17
N ILE A 100 -14.01 12.13 12.41
CA ILE A 100 -12.73 11.42 12.39
C ILE A 100 -12.02 11.65 13.74
N ARG A 101 -11.74 10.56 14.46
CA ARG A 101 -11.22 10.60 15.84
C ARG A 101 -9.73 10.89 15.97
N ARG A 102 -9.01 11.01 14.85
CA ARG A 102 -7.57 11.22 14.81
C ARG A 102 -7.18 12.21 13.73
N ARG A 103 -6.01 12.81 13.86
CA ARG A 103 -5.42 13.61 12.78
C ARG A 103 -5.15 12.71 11.59
N VAL A 104 -5.64 13.12 10.42
CA VAL A 104 -5.45 12.42 9.15
C VAL A 104 -4.99 13.41 8.08
N THR A 105 -4.24 12.90 7.12
CA THR A 105 -3.92 13.61 5.88
C THR A 105 -4.67 12.92 4.76
N MET A 106 -5.44 13.68 3.98
CA MET A 106 -6.15 13.17 2.81
C MET A 106 -5.43 13.55 1.52
N LEU A 107 -5.46 12.66 0.54
CA LEU A 107 -4.83 12.82 -0.77
C LEU A 107 -5.93 12.76 -1.84
N PRO A 108 -6.49 13.91 -2.25
CA PRO A 108 -7.46 13.97 -3.34
C PRO A 108 -6.82 13.66 -4.69
N LEU A 109 -7.36 12.69 -5.43
CA LEU A 109 -6.83 12.34 -6.76
C LEU A 109 -6.92 13.51 -7.76
N THR A 110 -7.91 14.38 -7.63
CA THR A 110 -8.08 15.59 -8.47
C THR A 110 -7.00 16.65 -8.30
N GLN A 111 -6.30 16.68 -7.16
CA GLN A 111 -5.36 17.76 -6.82
C GLN A 111 -3.94 17.30 -6.56
N ILE A 112 -3.75 16.06 -6.12
CA ILE A 112 -2.42 15.56 -5.75
C ILE A 112 -1.49 15.54 -6.98
N ARG A 113 -0.27 16.03 -6.79
CA ARG A 113 0.77 16.04 -7.83
C ARG A 113 1.97 15.25 -7.36
N GLY A 114 2.42 14.36 -8.24
CA GLY A 114 3.71 13.70 -8.11
C GLY A 114 4.87 14.65 -8.39
N ASN A 115 6.06 14.26 -7.95
CA ASN A 115 7.31 14.90 -8.36
C ASN A 115 8.34 13.82 -8.70
N PRO A 116 8.16 13.06 -9.79
CA PRO A 116 9.07 11.98 -10.14
C PRO A 116 10.47 12.51 -10.48
N ILE A 117 11.50 11.69 -10.27
CA ILE A 117 12.86 12.02 -10.69
C ILE A 117 12.90 12.15 -12.22
N PRO A 118 13.41 13.27 -12.77
CA PRO A 118 13.52 13.43 -14.22
C PRO A 118 14.48 12.41 -14.86
N ASP A 119 14.17 11.94 -16.07
CA ASP A 119 14.99 10.96 -16.80
C ASP A 119 16.45 11.37 -16.96
N GLY A 120 16.71 12.68 -17.16
CA GLY A 120 18.07 13.20 -17.25
C GLY A 120 18.88 13.00 -15.95
N ILE A 121 18.23 13.03 -14.80
CA ILE A 121 18.84 12.75 -13.51
C ILE A 121 19.06 11.24 -13.34
N ILE A 122 18.09 10.41 -13.76
CA ILE A 122 18.22 8.95 -13.73
C ILE A 122 19.46 8.51 -14.54
N LYS A 123 19.63 9.00 -15.77
CA LYS A 123 20.81 8.71 -16.59
C LYS A 123 22.14 9.12 -15.95
N LYS A 124 22.16 10.26 -15.25
CA LYS A 124 23.34 10.71 -14.49
C LYS A 124 23.66 9.77 -13.33
N VAL A 125 22.65 9.34 -12.59
CA VAL A 125 22.79 8.35 -11.51
C VAL A 125 23.35 7.05 -12.06
N GLU A 126 22.78 6.53 -13.16
CA GLU A 126 23.26 5.33 -13.83
C GLU A 126 24.72 5.45 -14.28
N SER A 127 25.12 6.61 -14.79
CA SER A 127 26.51 6.87 -15.18
C SER A 127 27.46 6.94 -13.97
N LEU A 128 26.97 7.37 -12.81
CA LEU A 128 27.77 7.56 -11.61
C LEU A 128 28.03 6.24 -10.86
N VAL A 129 26.99 5.44 -10.67
CA VAL A 129 27.05 4.24 -9.82
C VAL A 129 26.67 2.95 -10.54
N GLY A 130 26.22 3.01 -11.79
CA GLY A 130 25.65 1.87 -12.52
C GLY A 130 24.16 1.70 -12.26
N SER A 131 23.41 1.23 -13.25
CA SER A 131 21.95 1.09 -13.20
C SER A 131 21.44 0.08 -12.15
N VAL A 132 22.28 -0.85 -11.72
CA VAL A 132 21.94 -1.86 -10.70
C VAL A 132 22.04 -1.28 -9.29
N ASN A 133 22.86 -0.23 -9.09
CA ASN A 133 23.20 0.30 -7.77
C ASN A 133 22.32 1.48 -7.32
N ALA A 134 21.39 1.92 -8.16
CA ALA A 134 20.39 2.89 -7.78
C ALA A 134 19.13 2.70 -8.63
N VAL A 135 18.01 2.43 -7.96
CA VAL A 135 16.71 2.20 -8.61
C VAL A 135 15.67 3.16 -8.07
N THR A 136 14.72 3.58 -8.91
CA THR A 136 13.63 4.44 -8.42
C THR A 136 12.70 3.65 -7.51
N ALA A 137 12.26 4.24 -6.39
CA ALA A 137 11.32 3.55 -5.50
C ALA A 137 9.97 3.26 -6.20
N LEU A 138 9.53 4.16 -7.08
CA LEU A 138 8.31 4.00 -7.87
C LEU A 138 8.34 2.76 -8.77
N SER A 139 9.50 2.39 -9.35
CA SER A 139 9.60 1.21 -10.23
C SER A 139 9.48 -0.12 -9.49
N LEU A 140 9.61 -0.12 -8.16
CA LEU A 140 9.60 -1.31 -7.30
C LEU A 140 8.22 -1.66 -6.75
N ILE A 141 7.19 -0.89 -7.10
CA ILE A 141 5.82 -1.10 -6.66
C ILE A 141 4.86 -1.32 -7.84
N GLU A 142 3.72 -1.94 -7.54
CA GLU A 142 2.60 -2.16 -8.47
C GLU A 142 1.35 -1.52 -7.89
N TYR A 143 0.56 -0.85 -8.73
CA TYR A 143 -0.63 -0.11 -8.33
C TYR A 143 -1.53 0.13 -9.55
N ASP A 144 -2.77 0.54 -9.30
CA ASP A 144 -3.72 0.93 -10.35
C ASP A 144 -3.32 2.28 -10.97
N ASP A 145 -3.37 2.43 -12.30
CA ASP A 145 -2.98 3.65 -13.01
C ASP A 145 -3.66 4.92 -12.49
N MET A 146 -4.91 4.82 -12.00
CA MET A 146 -5.61 5.97 -11.39
C MET A 146 -4.89 6.54 -10.15
N LEU A 147 -4.05 5.73 -9.50
CA LEU A 147 -3.28 6.09 -8.32
C LEU A 147 -1.90 6.66 -8.64
N LYS A 148 -1.51 6.72 -9.92
CA LYS A 148 -0.18 7.22 -10.34
C LYS A 148 0.22 8.54 -9.67
N PRO A 149 -0.62 9.59 -9.62
CA PRO A 149 -0.26 10.84 -8.96
C PRO A 149 0.07 10.69 -7.47
N VAL A 150 -0.64 9.79 -6.78
CA VAL A 150 -0.40 9.49 -5.35
C VAL A 150 0.91 8.71 -5.20
N MET A 151 1.15 7.71 -6.04
CA MET A 151 2.35 6.88 -5.93
C MET A 151 3.60 7.67 -6.29
N GLU A 152 3.53 8.58 -7.26
CA GLU A 152 4.61 9.53 -7.56
C GLU A 152 4.84 10.53 -6.41
N TYR A 153 3.78 10.97 -5.71
CA TYR A 153 3.92 11.82 -4.51
C TYR A 153 4.60 11.09 -3.34
N VAL A 154 4.34 9.80 -3.17
CA VAL A 154 4.91 8.99 -2.09
C VAL A 154 6.33 8.55 -2.42
N PHE A 155 6.54 7.96 -3.59
CA PHE A 155 7.76 7.23 -3.98
C PHE A 155 8.54 7.87 -5.14
N GLY A 156 7.97 8.84 -5.85
CA GLY A 156 8.51 9.30 -7.13
C GLY A 156 9.84 10.03 -7.06
N ASN A 157 10.16 10.69 -5.95
CA ASN A 157 11.38 11.52 -5.80
C ASN A 157 12.49 10.87 -4.97
N VAL A 158 12.53 9.54 -4.88
CA VAL A 158 13.48 8.82 -4.01
C VAL A 158 14.12 7.64 -4.75
N LEU A 159 15.43 7.49 -4.58
CA LEU A 159 16.21 6.36 -5.07
C LEU A 159 16.49 5.36 -3.95
N ILE A 160 16.51 4.08 -4.28
CA ILE A 160 16.96 3.01 -3.40
C ILE A 160 18.34 2.53 -3.85
N CYS A 161 19.27 2.45 -2.91
CA CYS A 161 20.65 2.04 -3.10
C CYS A 161 20.97 0.78 -2.26
N PRO A 162 21.97 -0.03 -2.66
CA PRO A 162 22.33 -1.24 -1.93
C PRO A 162 22.90 -0.94 -0.53
N ASP A 163 23.74 0.08 -0.41
CA ASP A 163 24.52 0.39 0.79
C ASP A 163 24.64 1.90 1.06
N MET A 164 25.16 2.23 2.24
CA MET A 164 25.31 3.62 2.71
C MET A 164 26.31 4.42 1.87
N GLU A 165 27.36 3.79 1.32
CA GLU A 165 28.39 4.47 0.54
C GLU A 165 27.80 4.97 -0.78
N THR A 166 27.10 4.08 -1.49
CA THR A 166 26.39 4.37 -2.73
C THR A 166 25.29 5.41 -2.49
N ALA A 167 24.49 5.24 -1.44
CA ALA A 167 23.43 6.18 -1.08
C ALA A 167 23.97 7.59 -0.83
N LYS A 168 25.00 7.72 0.02
CA LYS A 168 25.67 8.99 0.30
C LYS A 168 26.23 9.63 -0.97
N ARG A 169 26.92 8.84 -1.80
CA ARG A 169 27.55 9.32 -3.03
C ARG A 169 26.50 9.89 -3.98
N VAL A 170 25.38 9.20 -4.19
CA VAL A 170 24.29 9.66 -5.07
C VAL A 170 23.57 10.87 -4.48
N ALA A 171 23.27 10.86 -3.17
CA ALA A 171 22.46 11.90 -2.53
C ALA A 171 23.10 13.29 -2.59
N PHE A 172 24.42 13.36 -2.48
CA PHE A 172 25.17 14.62 -2.44
C PHE A 172 25.97 14.89 -3.73
N TYR A 173 25.77 14.10 -4.78
CA TYR A 173 26.47 14.33 -6.05
C TYR A 173 25.93 15.60 -6.73
N PRO A 174 26.80 16.55 -7.13
CA PRO A 174 26.39 17.78 -7.80
C PRO A 174 25.54 17.52 -9.05
N GLY A 175 24.35 18.13 -9.10
CA GLY A 175 23.44 17.96 -10.24
C GLY A 175 22.64 16.65 -10.25
N ILE A 176 22.69 15.85 -9.18
CA ILE A 176 21.72 14.80 -8.86
C ILE A 176 20.87 15.26 -7.66
N GLU A 177 21.50 15.42 -6.48
CA GLU A 177 20.90 15.99 -5.27
C GLU A 177 19.50 15.45 -4.97
N LYS A 178 19.37 14.11 -4.90
CA LYS A 178 18.12 13.40 -4.62
C LYS A 178 18.19 12.64 -3.31
N LYS A 179 17.02 12.49 -2.65
CA LYS A 179 16.91 11.63 -1.49
C LYS A 179 17.22 10.19 -1.88
N THR A 180 18.03 9.52 -1.09
CA THR A 180 18.35 8.10 -1.28
C THR A 180 18.06 7.32 -0.01
N VAL A 181 17.66 6.06 -0.16
CA VAL A 181 17.43 5.14 0.96
C VAL A 181 18.17 3.83 0.70
N THR A 182 18.84 3.27 1.71
CA THR A 182 19.51 1.96 1.60
C THR A 182 18.50 0.82 1.68
N LEU A 183 18.88 -0.41 1.30
CA LEU A 183 18.04 -1.60 1.51
C LEU A 183 17.69 -1.82 3.00
N GLU A 184 18.61 -1.44 3.89
CA GLU A 184 18.45 -1.53 5.34
C GLU A 184 17.62 -0.38 5.94
N GLY A 185 17.34 0.66 5.14
CA GLY A 185 16.45 1.76 5.52
C GLY A 185 17.14 2.98 6.10
N ASP A 186 18.44 3.18 5.83
CA ASP A 186 19.13 4.44 6.10
C ASP A 186 18.77 5.47 5.04
N VAL A 187 18.55 6.70 5.46
CA VAL A 187 18.09 7.80 4.60
C VAL A 187 19.17 8.87 4.54
N PHE A 188 19.48 9.30 3.31
CA PHE A 188 20.28 10.48 3.04
C PHE A 188 19.42 11.50 2.30
N ASP A 189 19.24 12.67 2.91
CA ASP A 189 18.53 13.80 2.30
C ASP A 189 19.56 14.83 1.82
N PRO A 190 19.49 15.28 0.54
CA PRO A 190 20.37 16.33 0.02
C PRO A 190 20.30 17.63 0.84
N GLN A 191 19.25 17.84 1.65
CA GLN A 191 19.15 18.95 2.60
C GLN A 191 20.04 18.80 3.85
N GLY A 192 20.95 17.82 3.86
CA GLY A 192 21.94 17.63 4.92
C GLY A 192 21.44 16.84 6.12
N THR A 193 20.35 16.06 5.97
CA THR A 193 19.86 15.19 7.04
C THR A 193 20.14 13.73 6.73
N LEU A 194 20.54 13.00 7.78
CA LEU A 194 20.81 11.57 7.72
C LEU A 194 19.98 10.89 8.80
N SER A 195 19.38 9.75 8.49
CA SER A 195 18.60 8.97 9.46
C SER A 195 18.94 7.49 9.30
N GLY A 196 19.20 6.80 10.41
CA GLY A 196 19.57 5.38 10.42
C GLY A 196 19.44 4.80 11.83
N GLY A 197 19.79 3.54 11.99
CA GLY A 197 19.77 2.84 13.29
C GLY A 197 19.22 1.42 13.21
N SER A 198 19.11 0.78 14.38
CA SER A 198 18.62 -0.61 14.47
C SER A 198 17.17 -0.73 13.99
N ARG A 199 16.93 -1.65 13.07
CA ARG A 199 15.61 -1.97 12.51
C ARG A 199 15.39 -3.48 12.51
N GLY A 200 14.11 -3.87 12.53
CA GLY A 200 13.71 -5.26 12.36
C GLY A 200 13.99 -5.79 10.95
N THR A 201 13.83 -7.09 10.77
CA THR A 201 14.06 -7.74 9.47
C THR A 201 12.97 -7.38 8.45
N ALA A 202 13.21 -7.60 7.16
CA ALA A 202 12.20 -7.39 6.11
C ALA A 202 10.91 -8.19 6.33
N SER A 203 11.01 -9.39 6.93
CA SER A 203 9.85 -10.20 7.32
C SER A 203 9.01 -9.58 8.43
N ASP A 204 9.62 -8.76 9.30
CA ASP A 204 8.93 -8.07 10.40
C ASP A 204 8.36 -6.71 9.98
N SER A 205 8.69 -6.24 8.77
CA SER A 205 8.21 -4.96 8.24
C SER A 205 6.69 -4.88 8.22
N LEU A 206 6.16 -3.68 8.46
CA LEU A 206 4.73 -3.39 8.40
C LEU A 206 4.18 -3.74 7.01
N LEU A 207 4.92 -3.43 5.93
CA LEU A 207 4.50 -3.76 4.57
C LEU A 207 4.34 -5.27 4.34
N SER A 208 5.29 -6.10 4.79
CA SER A 208 5.19 -7.56 4.69
C SER A 208 3.93 -8.09 5.38
N ARG A 209 3.60 -7.56 6.57
CA ARG A 209 2.40 -7.95 7.32
C ARG A 209 1.10 -7.51 6.64
N ILE A 210 1.09 -6.32 6.03
CA ILE A 210 -0.06 -5.80 5.28
C ILE A 210 -0.31 -6.64 4.02
N PHE A 211 0.73 -7.04 3.30
CA PHE A 211 0.56 -7.86 2.10
C PHE A 211 0.02 -9.25 2.46
N LYS A 212 0.54 -9.87 3.53
CA LYS A 212 -0.03 -11.11 4.07
C LYS A 212 -1.50 -10.95 4.44
N TRP A 213 -1.87 -9.88 5.14
CA TRP A 213 -3.27 -9.58 5.44
C TRP A 213 -4.11 -9.46 4.16
N ARG A 214 -3.61 -8.74 3.16
CA ARG A 214 -4.34 -8.50 1.92
C ARG A 214 -4.61 -9.80 1.17
N ASP A 215 -3.64 -10.69 1.09
CA ASP A 215 -3.81 -11.97 0.39
C ASP A 215 -4.85 -12.85 1.09
N VAL A 216 -4.81 -12.91 2.44
CA VAL A 216 -5.83 -13.62 3.24
C VAL A 216 -7.21 -12.97 3.08
N ASN A 217 -7.29 -11.63 3.12
CA ASN A 217 -8.55 -10.90 2.96
C ASN A 217 -9.14 -11.07 1.54
N ALA A 218 -8.30 -11.07 0.50
CA ALA A 218 -8.72 -11.32 -0.87
C ALA A 218 -9.27 -12.74 -1.04
N ALA A 219 -8.59 -13.75 -0.46
CA ALA A 219 -9.08 -15.12 -0.45
C ALA A 219 -10.44 -15.25 0.26
N ALA A 220 -10.58 -14.62 1.44
CA ALA A 220 -11.84 -14.60 2.20
C ALA A 220 -12.99 -13.96 1.40
N GLN A 221 -12.73 -12.86 0.68
CA GLN A 221 -13.72 -12.19 -0.15
C GLN A 221 -14.07 -12.99 -1.41
N GLY A 222 -13.09 -13.65 -2.03
CA GLY A 222 -13.29 -14.53 -3.18
C GLY A 222 -14.24 -15.69 -2.84
N LEU A 223 -13.96 -16.40 -1.75
CA LEU A 223 -14.84 -17.48 -1.26
C LEU A 223 -16.23 -16.97 -0.92
N LYS A 224 -16.34 -15.76 -0.32
CA LYS A 224 -17.63 -15.10 -0.04
C LYS A 224 -18.48 -14.94 -1.28
N ARG A 225 -17.88 -14.44 -2.35
CA ARG A 225 -18.55 -14.23 -3.64
C ARG A 225 -18.97 -15.55 -4.27
N CYS A 226 -18.09 -16.57 -4.25
CA CYS A 226 -18.37 -17.88 -4.82
C CYS A 226 -19.60 -18.55 -4.19
N TYR A 227 -19.70 -18.59 -2.85
CA TYR A 227 -20.87 -19.22 -2.23
C TYR A 227 -22.13 -18.34 -2.33
N SER A 228 -22.00 -17.00 -2.28
CA SER A 228 -23.13 -16.08 -2.44
C SER A 228 -23.77 -16.19 -3.82
N TRP A 229 -22.95 -16.33 -4.87
CA TRP A 229 -23.43 -16.55 -6.23
C TRP A 229 -24.15 -17.89 -6.36
N ARG A 230 -23.57 -18.97 -5.81
CA ARG A 230 -24.19 -20.31 -5.80
C ARG A 230 -25.53 -20.34 -5.06
N ALA A 231 -25.68 -19.58 -3.98
CA ALA A 231 -26.94 -19.46 -3.25
C ALA A 231 -28.03 -18.76 -4.08
N ASN A 232 -27.69 -17.70 -4.79
CA ASN A 232 -28.63 -16.96 -5.65
C ASN A 232 -29.02 -17.77 -6.90
N VAL A 233 -28.09 -18.53 -7.50
CA VAL A 233 -28.37 -19.40 -8.65
C VAL A 233 -29.28 -20.59 -8.29
N LYS A 234 -29.23 -21.08 -7.04
CA LYS A 234 -30.17 -22.12 -6.57
C LYS A 234 -31.57 -21.56 -6.23
N ALA A 235 -31.70 -20.26 -6.02
CA ALA A 235 -32.95 -19.60 -5.64
C ALA A 235 -33.70 -18.98 -6.83
N ALA A 236 -33.08 -18.94 -8.01
CA ALA A 236 -33.65 -18.52 -9.28
C ALA A 236 -34.00 -19.74 -10.13
#